data_AF-L9WBI3-F1
#
_entry.id   AF-L9WBI3-F1
#
_cell.length_a   1.000
_cell.length_b   1.000
_cell.length_c   1.000
_cell.angle_alpha   90.00
_cell.angle_beta   90.00
_cell.angle_gamma   90.00
#
_symmetry.space_group_name_H-M   'P 1'
#
loop_
_entity.id
_entity.type
_entity.pdbx_description
1 polymer ?
#
loop_
_entity_poly.entity_id
_entity_poly.type
_entity_poly.pdbx_seq_one_letter_code
_entity_poly.pdbx_strand_id
1 'polypeptide(L)' 'MTADADVDPSEYDALEDADVTMRENDHGLHIADDEVTGVSSQGQTPEEALANLAAAVESYTEATDDDPGDDWL' A
#
# COMPACT_ATOMS: atom_id res chain seq x y z
N MET A 1 -19.51 3.03 1.69
CA MET A 1 -19.17 1.60 1.61
C MET A 1 -17.89 1.59 0.80
N THR A 2 -16.71 1.37 1.37
CA THR A 2 -16.34 0.35 2.36
C THR A 2 -15.13 0.85 3.16
N ALA A 3 -15.22 0.82 4.49
CA ALA A 3 -14.07 0.83 5.40
C ALA A 3 -14.55 0.05 6.63
N ASP A 4 -14.60 -1.27 6.51
CA ASP A 4 -14.85 -2.18 7.64
C ASP A 4 -13.51 -2.55 8.30
N ALA A 5 -12.70 -1.53 8.52
CA ALA A 5 -11.46 -1.59 9.27
C ALA A 5 -11.36 -0.26 10.01
N ASP A 6 -11.38 -0.29 11.35
CA ASP A 6 -11.13 0.84 12.26
C ASP A 6 -9.70 1.43 12.12
N VAL A 7 -9.02 1.23 10.99
CA VAL A 7 -7.62 1.61 10.78
C VAL A 7 -7.55 2.62 9.65
N ASP A 8 -6.99 3.78 9.95
CA ASP A 8 -6.85 4.88 9.03
C ASP A 8 -5.48 4.78 8.32
N PRO A 9 -5.43 4.61 6.99
CA PRO A 9 -4.17 4.53 6.26
C PRO A 9 -3.31 5.80 6.43
N SER A 10 -3.92 6.95 6.73
CA SER A 10 -3.18 8.21 6.94
C SER A 10 -2.34 8.22 8.23
N GLU A 11 -2.44 7.20 9.09
CA GLU A 11 -1.53 7.03 10.24
C GLU A 11 -0.12 6.59 9.82
N TYR A 12 0.09 6.18 8.57
CA TYR A 12 1.39 5.84 8.01
C TYR A 12 1.88 6.97 7.10
N ASP A 13 3.05 7.53 7.39
CA ASP A 13 3.63 8.65 6.61
C ASP A 13 3.72 8.32 5.10
N ALA A 14 4.05 7.07 4.75
CA ALA A 14 4.14 6.63 3.36
C ALA A 14 2.78 6.56 2.62
N LEU A 15 1.67 6.65 3.36
CA LEU A 15 0.30 6.53 2.84
C LEU A 15 -0.53 7.81 3.09
N GLU A 16 0.05 8.90 3.60
CA GLU A 16 -0.67 10.16 3.89
C GLU A 16 -1.46 10.68 2.68
N ASP A 17 -0.88 10.56 1.48
CA ASP A 17 -1.46 10.99 0.21
C ASP A 17 -1.93 9.81 -0.69
N ALA A 18 -1.90 8.57 -0.18
CA ALA A 18 -2.26 7.38 -0.95
C ALA A 18 -3.78 7.21 -1.06
N ASP A 19 -4.26 6.72 -2.21
CA ASP A 19 -5.66 6.33 -2.39
C ASP A 19 -5.78 4.83 -2.11
N VAL A 20 -6.00 4.49 -0.82
CA VAL A 20 -5.97 3.10 -0.36
C VAL A 20 -7.37 2.49 -0.35
N THR A 21 -7.52 1.36 -1.03
CA THR A 21 -8.71 0.51 -0.93
C THR A 21 -8.39 -0.79 -0.19
N MET A 22 -9.37 -1.30 0.57
CA MET A 22 -9.22 -2.51 1.38
C MET A 22 -10.25 -3.57 0.95
N ARG A 23 -9.79 -4.80 0.72
CA ARG A 23 -10.64 -5.96 0.40
C ARG A 23 -10.20 -7.20 1.14
N GLU A 24 -11.13 -8.11 1.40
CA GLU A 24 -10.85 -9.44 1.94
C GLU A 24 -10.99 -10.49 0.83
N ASN A 25 -10.09 -11.48 0.80
CA ASN A 25 -10.19 -12.59 -0.15
C ASN A 25 -10.90 -13.83 0.46
N ASP A 26 -11.15 -14.84 -0.36
CA ASP A 26 -11.83 -16.09 0.06
C ASP A 26 -11.07 -16.88 1.16
N HIS A 27 -9.83 -16.51 1.45
CA HIS A 27 -8.99 -17.11 2.49
C HIS A 27 -8.94 -16.28 3.79
N GLY A 28 -9.69 -15.17 3.86
CA GLY A 28 -9.73 -14.29 5.03
C GLY A 28 -8.48 -13.40 5.18
N LEU A 29 -7.73 -13.17 4.10
CA LEU A 29 -6.63 -12.21 4.09
C LEU A 29 -7.16 -10.82 3.71
N HIS A 30 -6.73 -9.82 4.46
CA HIS A 30 -6.93 -8.42 4.12
C HIS A 30 -5.88 -7.99 3.10
N ILE A 31 -6.32 -7.32 2.05
CA ILE A 31 -5.51 -6.82 0.96
C ILE A 31 -5.74 -5.31 0.90
N ALA A 32 -4.67 -4.55 1.07
CA ALA A 32 -4.63 -3.11 0.92
C ALA A 32 -4.00 -2.80 -0.45
N ASP A 33 -4.72 -2.06 -1.28
CA ASP A 33 -4.34 -1.67 -2.64
C ASP A 33 -4.17 -0.15 -2.67
N ASP A 34 -3.01 0.37 -3.07
CA ASP A 34 -2.81 1.80 -3.37
C ASP A 34 -3.09 2.04 -4.85
N GLU A 35 -4.19 2.73 -5.14
CA GLU A 35 -4.65 3.03 -6.50
C GLU A 35 -3.75 4.05 -7.23
N VAL A 36 -2.89 4.78 -6.50
CA VAL A 36 -1.97 5.77 -7.08
C VAL A 36 -0.73 5.09 -7.64
N THR A 37 -0.04 4.29 -6.82
CA THR A 37 1.19 3.59 -7.24
C THR A 37 0.93 2.24 -7.89
N GLY A 38 -0.25 1.64 -7.65
CA GLY A 38 -0.57 0.27 -8.02
C GLY A 38 0.10 -0.78 -7.13
N VAL A 39 0.72 -0.37 -6.02
CA VAL A 39 1.31 -1.26 -5.03
C VAL A 39 0.20 -1.87 -4.18
N SER A 40 0.29 -3.18 -3.94
CA SER A 40 -0.64 -3.90 -3.08
C SER A 40 0.11 -4.69 -2.03
N SER A 41 -0.49 -4.83 -0.85
CA SER A 41 0.04 -5.69 0.20
C SER A 41 -1.06 -6.40 0.97
N GLN A 42 -0.69 -7.44 1.71
CA GLN A 42 -1.63 -8.31 2.40
C GLN A 42 -1.24 -8.56 3.85
N GLY A 43 -2.25 -8.80 4.70
CA GLY A 43 -2.09 -9.08 6.12
C GLY A 43 -3.21 -9.96 6.68
N GLN A 44 -2.95 -10.59 7.82
CA GLN A 44 -3.95 -11.37 8.56
C GLN A 44 -4.98 -10.46 9.25
N THR A 45 -4.65 -9.18 9.38
CA THR A 45 -5.50 -8.10 9.90
C THR A 45 -5.41 -6.87 8.99
N PRO A 46 -6.36 -5.93 9.06
CA PRO A 46 -6.27 -4.68 8.29
C PRO A 46 -5.03 -3.85 8.63
N GLU A 47 -4.66 -3.79 9.92
CA GLU A 47 -3.46 -3.09 10.38
C GLU A 47 -2.18 -3.70 9.79
N GLU A 48 -2.06 -5.03 9.78
CA GLU A 48 -0.93 -5.70 9.13
C GLU A 48 -0.89 -5.45 7.62
N ALA A 49 -2.05 -5.44 6.94
CA ALA A 49 -2.11 -5.17 5.52
C ALA A 49 -1.65 -3.74 5.20
N LEU A 50 -2.06 -2.75 5.99
CA LEU A 50 -1.64 -1.35 5.85
C LEU A 50 -0.17 -1.14 6.20
N ALA A 51 0.32 -1.74 7.30
CA ALA A 51 1.74 -1.67 7.66
C ALA A 51 2.64 -2.28 6.57
N ASN A 52 2.23 -3.41 6.01
CA ASN A 52 2.95 -4.05 4.92
C ASN A 52 2.83 -3.23 3.61
N LEU A 53 1.71 -2.53 3.38
CA LEU A 53 1.55 -1.64 2.24
C LEU A 53 2.47 -0.42 2.35
N ALA A 54 2.51 0.22 3.52
CA ALA A 54 3.37 1.39 3.77
C ALA A 54 4.84 1.07 3.50
N ALA A 55 5.34 -0.08 3.99
CA ALA A 55 6.71 -0.51 3.71
C ALA A 55 6.97 -0.80 2.22
N ALA A 56 5.97 -1.34 1.52
CA ALA A 56 6.05 -1.61 0.08
C ALA A 56 6.05 -0.31 -0.74
N VAL A 57 5.23 0.68 -0.36
CA VAL A 57 5.17 2.01 -0.99
C VAL A 57 6.44 2.81 -0.72
N GLU A 58 7.01 2.73 0.48
CA GLU A 58 8.33 3.31 0.79
C GLU A 58 9.40 2.73 -0.12
N SER A 59 9.47 1.39 -0.21
CA SER A 59 10.43 0.70 -1.09
C SER A 59 10.21 1.03 -2.57
N TYR A 60 8.96 1.16 -3.02
CA TYR A 60 8.61 1.57 -4.38
C TYR A 60 9.12 2.99 -4.66
N THR A 61 8.81 3.92 -3.75
CA THR A 61 9.19 5.33 -3.84
C THR A 61 10.70 5.46 -3.90
N GLU A 62 11.45 4.82 -3.00
CA GLU A 62 12.92 4.78 -3.03
C GLU A 62 13.48 4.25 -4.36
N ALA A 63 12.86 3.23 -4.94
CA ALA A 63 13.28 2.66 -6.22
C ALA A 63 12.91 3.54 -7.43
N THR A 64 11.88 4.38 -7.33
CA THR A 64 11.44 5.28 -8.40
C THR A 64 12.01 6.69 -8.31
N ASP A 65 12.33 7.17 -7.11
CA ASP A 65 13.01 8.46 -6.89
C ASP A 65 14.49 8.41 -7.30
N ASP A 66 15.11 7.23 -7.22
CA ASP A 66 16.42 6.97 -7.82
C ASP A 66 16.27 6.81 -9.34
N ASP A 67 15.89 7.90 -10.02
CA ASP A 67 15.87 8.00 -11.49
C ASP A 67 17.17 7.41 -12.06
N PRO A 68 17.14 6.22 -12.69
CA PRO A 68 18.26 5.77 -13.47
C PRO A 68 18.15 6.50 -14.80
N GLY A 69 18.44 7.81 -14.77
CA GLY A 69 18.31 8.68 -15.91
C GLY A 69 18.85 7.99 -17.14
N ASP A 70 17.95 7.72 -18.08
CA ASP A 70 18.21 7.42 -19.49
C ASP A 70 19.57 6.77 -19.80
N ASP A 71 19.76 5.47 -19.53
CA ASP A 71 20.82 4.70 -20.24
C ASP A 71 20.51 3.21 -20.37
N TRP A 72 19.36 2.89 -20.98
CA TRP A 72 19.04 1.53 -21.42
C TRP A 72 18.49 1.56 -22.86
N LEU A 73 19.24 2.23 -23.75
CA LEU A 73 19.13 2.14 -25.22
C LEU A 73 20.17 1.16 -25.80
#